data_AF-A0A523B1C3-F1
#
_entry.id   AF-A0A523B1C3-F1
#
_cell.length_a   1.000
_cell.length_b   1.000
_cell.length_c   1.000
_cell.angle_alpha   90.00
_cell.angle_beta   90.00
_cell.angle_gamma   90.00
#
_symmetry.space_group_name_H-M   'P 1'
#
loop_
_entity.id
_entity.type
_entity.pdbx_description
1 polymer ?
#
loop_
_entity_poly.entity_id
_entity_poly.type
_entity_poly.pdbx_seq_one_letter_code
_entity_poly.pdbx_strand_id
1 'polypeptide(L)' 'PLAYLSGTLGTLVGADLMNLNKVERLGAPVVSIGGAGTFDGIFLTGIFSVLLV' A
#
# COMPACT_ATOMS: atom_id res chain seq x y z
N PRO A 1 4.08 -12.14 12.77
CA PRO A 1 4.99 -11.72 11.66
C PRO A 1 4.35 -11.77 10.27
N LEU A 2 3.72 -12.90 9.92
CA LEU A 2 3.06 -13.09 8.62
C LEU A 2 1.96 -12.04 8.38
N ALA A 3 1.13 -11.75 9.38
CA ALA A 3 0.06 -10.76 9.27
C ALA A 3 0.54 -9.35 8.90
N TYR A 4 1.67 -8.90 9.46
CA TYR A 4 2.24 -7.60 9.12
C TYR A 4 2.78 -7.60 7.68
N LEU A 5 3.55 -8.62 7.32
CA LEU A 5 4.13 -8.74 5.98
C LEU A 5 3.05 -8.85 4.91
N SER A 6 2.07 -9.74 5.09
CA SER A 6 0.97 -9.91 4.13
C SER A 6 0.07 -8.68 4.07
N GLY A 7 -0.20 -8.04 5.21
CA GLY A 7 -0.97 -6.80 5.27
C GLY A 7 -0.27 -5.65 4.54
N THR A 8 1.00 -5.43 4.84
CA THR A 8 1.82 -4.37 4.23
C THR A 8 1.95 -4.58 2.72
N LEU A 9 2.26 -5.81 2.28
CA LEU A 9 2.33 -6.15 0.86
C LEU A 9 0.95 -6.02 0.19
N GLY A 10 -0.12 -6.42 0.87
CA GLY A 10 -1.49 -6.24 0.38
C GLY A 10 -1.86 -4.77 0.19
N THR A 11 -1.48 -3.89 1.11
CA THR A 11 -1.68 -2.44 1.00
C THR A 11 -0.90 -1.86 -0.19
N LEU A 12 0.38 -2.21 -0.35
CA LEU A 12 1.19 -1.74 -1.48
C LEU A 12 0.62 -2.24 -2.83
N VAL A 13 0.21 -3.52 -2.90
CA VAL A 13 -0.37 -4.08 -4.12
C VAL A 13 -1.71 -3.41 -4.45
N GLY A 14 -2.60 -3.28 -3.47
CA GLY A 14 -3.95 -2.77 -3.69
C GLY A 14 -4.01 -1.26 -3.90
N ALA A 15 -3.31 -0.47 -3.09
CA ALA A 15 -3.36 0.99 -3.16
C ALA A 15 -2.54 1.54 -4.32
N ASP A 16 -1.37 0.97 -4.56
CA ASP A 16 -0.41 1.49 -5.54
C ASP A 16 -0.39 0.68 -6.83
N LEU A 17 -0.08 -0.62 -6.79
CA LEU A 17 0.15 -1.41 -8.01
C LEU A 17 -1.12 -1.60 -8.87
N MET A 18 -2.26 -1.89 -8.24
CA MET A 18 -3.53 -2.07 -8.96
C MET A 18 -4.07 -0.77 -9.57
N ASN A 19 -3.51 0.38 -9.19
CA ASN A 19 -3.94 1.71 -9.62
C ASN A 19 -2.99 2.33 -10.66
N LEU A 20 -1.95 1.61 -11.08
CA LEU A 20 -0.95 2.04 -12.08
C LEU A 20 -1.57 2.35 -13.46
N ASN A 21 -2.67 1.70 -13.83
CA ASN A 21 -3.45 2.02 -15.02
C ASN A 21 -4.00 3.46 -15.01
N LYS A 22 -4.26 4.05 -13.83
CA LYS A 22 -4.61 5.48 -13.72
C LYS A 22 -3.37 6.35 -13.84
N VAL A 23 -2.21 5.87 -13.39
CA VAL A 23 -0.91 6.54 -13.50
C VAL A 23 -0.45 6.64 -14.96
N GLU A 24 -0.68 5.61 -15.76
CA GLU A 24 -0.37 5.60 -17.21
C GLU A 24 -1.06 6.75 -17.98
N ARG A 25 -2.24 7.18 -17.51
CA ARG A 25 -3.01 8.27 -18.14
C ARG A 25 -2.58 9.67 -17.71
N LEU A 26 -1.70 9.81 -16.72
CA LEU A 26 -1.22 11.11 -16.22
C LEU A 26 -0.15 11.75 -17.12
N GLY A 27 0.48 10.99 -18.03
CA GLY A 27 1.50 11.51 -18.95
C GLY A 27 2.77 12.03 -18.25
N ALA A 28 2.94 11.72 -16.96
CA ALA A 28 4.09 12.16 -16.18
C ALA A 28 5.27 11.18 -16.39
N PRO A 29 6.49 11.68 -16.66
CA PRO A 29 7.67 10.84 -16.88
C PRO A 29 8.12 10.11 -15.60
N VAL A 30 7.72 10.60 -14.42
CA VAL A 30 7.99 10.00 -13.13
C VAL A 30 6.77 10.19 -12.23
N VAL A 31 6.36 9.13 -11.54
CA VAL A 31 5.32 9.20 -10.49
C VAL A 31 5.87 8.68 -9.18
N SER A 32 5.61 9.43 -8.11
CA SER A 32 5.84 8.96 -6.75
C SER A 32 4.76 7.95 -6.38
N ILE A 33 5.18 6.74 -6.05
CA ILE A 33 4.32 5.68 -5.54
C ILE A 33 4.34 5.75 -4.01
N GLY A 34 3.17 5.70 -3.40
CA GLY A 34 3.01 5.92 -1.97
C GLY A 34 2.63 7.35 -1.60
N GLY A 35 1.52 7.48 -0.86
CA GLY A 35 1.01 8.71 -0.27
C GLY A 35 0.34 8.43 1.08
N ALA A 36 -0.40 9.40 1.61
CA ALA A 36 -1.04 9.29 2.93
C ALA A 36 -1.90 8.02 3.07
N GLY A 37 -2.70 7.67 2.05
CA GLY A 37 -3.55 6.48 2.08
C GLY A 37 -2.78 5.14 2.12
N THR A 38 -1.66 5.03 1.40
CA THR A 38 -0.80 3.82 1.46
C THR A 38 -0.15 3.70 2.83
N PHE A 39 0.34 4.82 3.37
CA PHE A 39 0.96 4.85 4.70
C PHE A 39 -0.04 4.49 5.81
N ASP A 40 -1.24 5.05 5.77
CA ASP A 40 -2.32 4.73 6.71
C ASP A 40 -2.67 3.24 6.69
N GLY A 41 -2.72 2.64 5.50
CA GLY A 41 -2.94 1.20 5.35
C GLY A 41 -1.84 0.36 5.99
N ILE A 42 -0.57 0.71 5.76
CA ILE A 42 0.57 0.01 6.38
C ILE A 42 0.53 0.16 7.90
N PHE A 43 0.28 1.38 8.40
CA PHE A 43 0.16 1.64 9.84
C PHE A 43 -0.94 0.80 10.49
N LEU A 44 -2.12 0.75 9.87
CA LEU A 44 -3.26 -0.04 10.35
C LEU A 44 -2.93 -1.55 10.34
N THR A 45 -2.23 -2.04 9.30
CA THR A 45 -1.76 -3.44 9.27
C THR A 45 -0.77 -3.75 10.39
N GLY A 46 0.05 -2.76 10.79
CA GLY A 46 0.89 -2.81 11.98
C GLY A 46 0.08 -3.05 13.25
N ILE A 47 -0.94 -2.22 13.49
CA ILE A 47 -1.84 -2.37 14.65
C ILE A 47 -2.50 -3.74 14.64
N PHE A 48 -3.09 -4.14 13.51
CA PHE A 48 -3.77 -5.44 13.42
C PHE A 48 -2.81 -6.62 13.59
N SER A 49 -1.57 -6.52 13.11
CA SER A 49 -0.59 -7.59 13.25
C SER A 49 -0.20 -7.89 14.70
N VAL A 50 -0.29 -6.89 15.58
CA VAL A 50 -0.05 -7.03 17.02
C VAL A 50 -1.29 -7.57 17.75
N LEU A 51 -2.48 -7.33 17.22
CA LEU A 51 -3.73 -7.87 17.77
C LEU A 51 -3.97 -9.33 17.37
N LEU A 52 -3.51 -9.73 16.18
CA LEU A 52 -3.71 -11.04 15.57
C LEU A 52 -2.57 -12.05 15.86
N VAL A 53 -1.84 -11.89 16.98
CA VAL A 53 -0.68 -12.73 17.35
C VAL A 53 -0.93 -14.22 17.13
#